data_AF-A0A315BVJ6-F1
#
_entry.id   AF-A0A315BVJ6-F1
#
_cell.length_a   1.000
_cell.length_b   1.000
_cell.length_c   1.000
_cell.angle_alpha   90.00
_cell.angle_beta   90.00
_cell.angle_gamma   90.00
#
_symmetry.space_group_name_H-M   'P 1'
#
loop_
_entity.id
_entity.type
_entity.pdbx_description
1 polymer ?
#
loop_
_entity_poly.entity_id
_entity_poly.type
_entity_poly.pdbx_seq_one_letter_code
_entity_poly.pdbx_strand_id
1 'polypeptide(L)'
;MALKIKAPDLPDFDMAEYFKTDEDVANYLTLVLVKNDPTELTQVAQASGLTREALNKALRPTAHPRFDTIALVCTALGLKLVGQPMQA
;
A
#
# COMPACT_ATOMS: atom_id res chain seq x y z
N MET A 1 -11.37 34.26 -18.54
CA MET A 1 -10.08 33.93 -19.17
C MET A 1 -9.50 32.74 -18.44
N ALA A 2 -9.19 31.64 -19.13
CA ALA A 2 -8.59 30.46 -18.50
C ALA A 2 -7.07 30.68 -18.37
N LEU A 3 -6.52 30.52 -17.16
CA LEU A 3 -5.08 30.54 -16.92
C LEU A 3 -4.46 29.34 -17.64
N LYS A 4 -3.51 29.60 -18.55
CA LYS A 4 -2.69 28.57 -19.20
C LYS A 4 -1.40 28.41 -18.41
N ILE A 5 -1.31 27.33 -17.64
CA ILE A 5 -0.10 26.94 -16.89
C ILE A 5 0.60 25.82 -17.67
N LYS A 6 1.93 25.82 -17.74
CA LYS A 6 2.69 24.74 -18.39
C LYS A 6 2.84 23.57 -17.40
N ALA A 7 2.80 22.34 -17.90
CA ALA A 7 2.89 21.13 -17.06
C ALA A 7 4.12 21.07 -16.11
N PRO A 8 5.34 21.53 -16.50
CA PRO A 8 6.49 21.54 -15.60
C PRO A 8 6.42 22.56 -14.46
N ASP A 9 5.54 23.57 -14.58
CA ASP A 9 5.38 24.63 -13.58
C ASP A 9 4.31 24.25 -12.54
N LEU A 10 3.76 23.03 -12.63
CA LEU A 10 2.84 22.50 -11.62
C LEU A 10 3.63 22.05 -10.38
N PRO A 11 3.12 22.34 -9.17
CA PRO A 11 3.71 21.79 -7.96
C PRO A 11 3.65 20.26 -8.00
N ASP A 12 4.67 19.62 -7.43
CA ASP A 12 4.65 18.18 -7.19
C ASP A 12 3.46 17.86 -6.27
N PHE A 13 2.69 16.85 -6.68
CA PHE A 13 1.56 16.38 -5.90
C PHE A 13 1.95 15.09 -5.19
N ASP A 14 2.06 15.17 -3.87
CA ASP A 14 2.16 14.00 -3.01
C ASP A 14 0.87 13.86 -2.20
N MET A 15 0.14 12.77 -2.42
CA MET A 15 -1.11 12.49 -1.70
C MET A 15 -0.87 12.25 -0.20
N ALA A 16 0.32 11.79 0.18
CA ALA A 16 0.67 11.51 1.57
C ALA A 16 0.68 12.77 2.45
N GLU A 17 0.96 13.94 1.87
CA GLU A 17 0.91 15.23 2.57
C GLU A 17 -0.51 15.63 3.03
N TYR A 18 -1.54 14.95 2.52
CA TYR A 18 -2.94 15.25 2.81
C TYR A 18 -3.61 14.25 3.75
N PHE A 19 -2.91 13.21 4.23
CA PHE A 19 -3.44 12.29 5.23
C PHE A 19 -3.52 12.97 6.60
N LYS A 20 -4.72 13.01 7.18
CA LYS A 20 -4.96 13.67 8.47
C LYS A 20 -5.22 12.66 9.59
N THR A 21 -5.60 11.45 9.22
CA THR A 21 -6.04 10.40 10.14
C THR A 21 -5.51 9.04 9.70
N ASP A 22 -5.45 8.11 10.64
CA ASP A 22 -5.12 6.70 10.36
C ASP A 22 -6.13 6.05 9.38
N GLU A 23 -7.36 6.55 9.35
CA GLU A 23 -8.42 6.10 8.43
C GLU A 23 -8.13 6.54 6.99
N ASP A 24 -7.57 7.73 6.77
CA ASP A 24 -7.16 8.19 5.43
C ASP A 24 -6.09 7.26 4.83
N VAL A 25 -5.12 6.87 5.66
CA VAL A 25 -4.05 5.94 5.29
C VAL A 25 -4.61 4.56 4.95
N ALA A 26 -5.54 4.05 5.76
CA ALA A 26 -6.19 2.75 5.53
C ALA A 26 -7.03 2.74 4.25
N ASN A 27 -7.75 3.83 3.96
CA ASN A 27 -8.56 3.97 2.75
C ASN A 27 -7.70 4.08 1.50
N TYR A 28 -6.61 4.86 1.56
CA TYR A 28 -5.64 4.92 0.47
C TYR A 28 -5.03 3.54 0.21
N LEU A 29 -4.55 2.86 1.26
CA LEU A 29 -4.03 1.50 1.13
C LEU A 29 -5.05 0.54 0.54
N THR A 30 -6.31 0.64 0.92
CA THR A 30 -7.39 -0.16 0.32
C THR A 30 -7.50 0.12 -1.18
N LEU A 31 -7.47 1.38 -1.61
CA LEU A 31 -7.50 1.75 -3.03
C LEU A 31 -6.27 1.25 -3.79
N VAL A 32 -5.08 1.31 -3.20
CA VAL A 32 -3.84 0.81 -3.81
C VAL A 32 -3.88 -0.70 -3.96
N LEU A 33 -4.33 -1.42 -2.92
CA LEU A 33 -4.50 -2.86 -2.94
C LEU A 33 -5.58 -3.30 -3.95
N VAL A 34 -6.69 -2.55 -4.06
CA VAL A 34 -7.75 -2.78 -5.06
C VAL A 34 -7.26 -2.51 -6.47
N LYS A 35 -6.48 -1.43 -6.67
CA LYS A 35 -5.88 -1.11 -7.97
C LYS A 35 -4.76 -2.08 -8.36
N ASN A 36 -4.13 -2.73 -7.39
CA ASN A 36 -3.08 -3.73 -7.57
C ASN A 36 -1.95 -3.23 -8.50
N ASP A 37 -1.52 -1.98 -8.32
CA ASP A 37 -0.46 -1.38 -9.13
C ASP A 37 0.94 -1.75 -8.57
N PRO A 38 1.75 -2.53 -9.32
CA PRO A 38 3.02 -3.08 -8.84
C PRO A 38 4.15 -2.05 -8.63
N THR A 39 4.00 -0.79 -9.05
CA THR A 39 5.00 0.27 -8.79
C THR A 39 4.98 0.78 -7.35
N GLU A 40 3.81 0.86 -6.72
CA GLU A 40 3.65 1.39 -5.36
C GLU A 40 4.13 0.43 -4.25
N LEU A 41 4.37 -0.84 -4.58
CA LEU A 41 4.83 -1.87 -3.64
C LEU A 41 6.35 -1.87 -3.37
N THR A 42 7.11 -0.98 -4.02
CA THR A 42 8.58 -0.98 -3.91
C THR A 42 9.05 -0.59 -2.50
N GLN A 43 8.41 0.40 -1.87
CA GLN A 43 8.70 0.79 -0.48
C GLN A 43 8.28 -0.30 0.51
N VAL A 44 7.20 -1.02 0.23
CA VAL A 44 6.69 -2.12 1.05
C VAL A 44 7.68 -3.28 1.06
N ALA A 45 8.27 -3.62 -0.09
CA ALA A 45 9.30 -4.65 -0.19
C ALA A 45 10.51 -4.29 0.70
N GLN A 46 10.98 -3.04 0.60
CA GLN A 46 12.09 -2.54 1.40
C GLN A 46 11.78 -2.56 2.91
N ALA A 47 10.60 -2.06 3.32
CA ALA A 47 10.19 -1.99 4.72
C ALA A 47 9.88 -3.38 5.33
N SER A 48 9.41 -4.33 4.53
CA SER A 48 9.15 -5.72 4.98
C SER A 48 10.40 -6.61 4.96
N GLY A 49 11.52 -6.12 4.42
CA GLY A 49 12.73 -6.91 4.21
C GLY A 49 12.59 -7.98 3.12
N LEU A 50 11.58 -7.87 2.27
CA LEU A 50 11.32 -8.79 1.17
C LEU A 50 11.90 -8.26 -0.14
N THR A 51 12.30 -9.15 -1.04
CA THR A 51 12.55 -8.74 -2.42
C THR A 51 11.23 -8.38 -3.11
N ARG A 52 11.28 -7.50 -4.10
CA ARG A 52 10.10 -7.12 -4.89
C ARG A 52 9.43 -8.33 -5.57
N GLU A 53 10.22 -9.34 -5.97
CA GLU A 53 9.70 -10.61 -6.49
C GLU A 53 9.04 -11.48 -5.42
N ALA A 54 9.60 -11.56 -4.21
CA ALA A 54 9.00 -12.30 -3.10
C ALA A 54 7.67 -11.66 -2.69
N LEU A 55 7.61 -10.33 -2.60
CA LEU A 55 6.38 -9.59 -2.34
C LEU A 55 5.33 -9.83 -3.43
N ASN A 56 5.71 -9.73 -4.71
CA ASN A 56 4.81 -10.02 -5.83
C ASN A 56 4.32 -11.48 -5.82
N LYS A 57 5.14 -12.44 -5.43
CA LYS A 57 4.69 -13.84 -5.28
C LYS A 57 3.72 -14.00 -4.11
N ALA A 58 3.96 -13.32 -2.99
CA ALA A 58 3.14 -13.41 -1.79
C ALA A 58 1.74 -12.78 -1.95
N LEU A 59 1.58 -11.78 -2.83
CA LEU A 59 0.33 -11.08 -3.08
C LEU A 59 -0.51 -11.66 -4.24
N ARG A 60 -0.05 -12.73 -4.90
CA ARG A 60 -0.84 -13.37 -5.96
C ARG A 60 -2.10 -14.02 -5.37
N PRO A 61 -3.24 -14.04 -6.10
CA PRO A 61 -4.47 -14.67 -5.62
C PRO A 61 -4.33 -16.16 -5.26
N THR A 62 -3.39 -16.87 -5.90
CA THR A 62 -3.10 -18.29 -5.66
C THR A 62 -1.91 -18.52 -4.73
N ALA A 63 -1.40 -17.46 -4.11
CA ALA A 63 -0.26 -17.55 -3.22
C ALA A 63 -0.66 -18.24 -1.91
N HIS A 64 0.29 -19.02 -1.37
CA HIS A 64 0.21 -19.56 -0.02
C HIS A 64 1.35 -18.98 0.82
N PRO A 65 1.33 -17.66 1.10
CA PRO A 65 2.36 -17.04 1.92
C PRO A 65 2.31 -17.61 3.33
N ARG A 66 3.49 -17.77 3.95
CA ARG A 66 3.55 -18.11 5.38
C ARG A 66 3.04 -16.94 6.20
N PHE A 67 2.54 -17.22 7.40
CA PHE A 67 2.06 -16.19 8.31
C PHE A 67 3.11 -15.12 8.61
N ASP A 68 4.40 -15.49 8.75
CA ASP A 68 5.49 -14.53 8.94
C ASP A 68 5.55 -13.48 7.82
N THR A 69 5.32 -13.92 6.57
CA THR A 69 5.37 -13.05 5.40
C THR A 69 4.18 -12.10 5.41
N ILE A 70 2.99 -12.60 5.76
CA ILE A 70 1.80 -11.75 5.91
C ILE A 70 2.02 -10.70 7.01
N ALA A 71 2.54 -11.11 8.17
CA ALA A 71 2.80 -10.22 9.29
C ALA A 71 3.83 -9.12 8.95
N LEU A 72 4.91 -9.48 8.24
CA LEU A 72 5.92 -8.52 7.77
C LEU A 72 5.34 -7.52 6.78
N VAL A 73 4.53 -7.98 5.83
CA VAL A 73 3.85 -7.11 4.87
C VAL A 73 2.88 -6.18 5.58
N CYS A 74 2.03 -6.69 6.48
CA CYS A 74 1.13 -5.84 7.27
C CYS A 74 1.90 -4.80 8.09
N THR A 75 3.00 -5.19 8.74
CA THR A 75 3.83 -4.26 9.53
C THR A 75 4.47 -3.19 8.65
N ALA A 76 4.99 -3.56 7.48
CA ALA A 76 5.57 -2.64 6.50
C ALA A 76 4.55 -1.64 5.94
N LEU A 77 3.26 -2.00 5.96
CA LEU A 77 2.14 -1.16 5.58
C LEU A 77 1.57 -0.34 6.76
N GLY A 78 2.13 -0.45 7.96
CA GLY A 78 1.59 0.18 9.17
C GLY A 78 0.27 -0.46 9.66
N LEU A 79 -0.07 -1.65 9.19
CA LEU A 79 -1.30 -2.36 9.51
C LEU A 79 -1.11 -3.32 10.70
N LYS A 80 -2.12 -3.37 11.57
CA LYS A 80 -2.18 -4.32 12.68
C LYS A 80 -3.06 -5.51 12.32
N LEU A 81 -2.48 -6.71 12.31
CA LEU A 81 -3.24 -7.95 12.23
C LEU A 81 -4.01 -8.17 13.54
N VAL A 82 -5.33 -8.35 13.43
CA VAL A 82 -6.21 -8.64 14.56
C VAL A 82 -7.04 -9.88 14.24
N GLY A 83 -7.12 -10.81 15.19
CA GLY A 83 -8.06 -11.92 15.12
C GLY A 83 -9.44 -11.46 15.57
N GLN A 84 -10.47 -11.73 14.76
CA GLN A 84 -11.87 -11.49 15.12
C GLN A 84 -12.60 -12.83 15.23
N PRO A 85 -13.59 -12.97 16.13
CA PRO A 85 -14.42 -14.16 16.19
C PRO A 85 -15.15 -14.32 14.86
N MET A 86 -15.08 -15.51 14.26
CA MET A 86 -15.95 -15.87 13.14
C MET A 86 -17.39 -15.89 13.65
N GLN A 87 -18.22 -14.97 13.15
CA GLN A 87 -19.65 -15.04 13.41
C GLN A 87 -20.17 -16.35 12.80
N ALA A 88 -20.81 -17.16 13.64
CA ALA A 88 -21.41 -18.44 13.27
C ALA A 88 -22.66 -18.25 12.41
#